data_AF-A0A182SV26-F1
#
_entry.id   AF-A0A182SV26-F1
#
_cell.length_a   1.000
_cell.length_b   1.000
_cell.length_c   1.000
_cell.angle_alpha   90.00
_cell.angle_beta   90.00
_cell.angle_gamma   90.00
#
_symmetry.space_group_name_H-M   'P 1'
#
loop_
_entity.id
_entity.type
_entity.pdbx_description
1 polymer ?
#
loop_
_entity_poly.entity_id
_entity_poly.type
_entity_poly.pdbx_seq_one_letter_code
_entity_poly.pdbx_strand_id
1 'polypeptide(L)'
;MSRIKLVGNRNESSSIERLCDIAATDPTVGYSPRPNPIDDRGPMIRAARTLLSSVTRVLLLADIVVVKQLLLAKDRVARTLGRLESVANFTEFVKAFSVFGAEMVELAHVTDSSAWNELAEWKQTATYG
;
A
#
# COMPACT_ATOMS: atom_id res chain seq x y z
N MET A 1 15.13 -0.87 2.52
CA MET A 1 13.97 0.04 2.45
C MET A 1 13.33 0.15 3.82
N SER A 2 13.37 1.36 4.37
CA SER A 2 13.13 1.66 5.78
C SER A 2 11.66 1.71 6.16
N ARG A 3 11.34 1.05 7.28
CA ARG A 3 10.41 1.48 8.35
C ARG A 3 9.52 2.69 8.00
N ILE A 4 8.42 2.47 7.28
CA ILE A 4 7.22 3.29 7.51
C ILE A 4 6.60 2.71 8.76
N LYS A 5 6.94 3.30 9.91
CA LYS A 5 6.33 2.96 11.19
C LYS A 5 4.81 3.15 11.06
N LEU A 6 4.09 2.04 11.08
CA LEU A 6 2.65 1.90 11.36
C LEU A 6 2.32 2.46 12.75
N VAL A 7 2.52 3.76 12.97
CA VAL A 7 2.16 4.48 14.20
C VAL A 7 0.74 5.07 14.09
N GLY A 8 0.17 5.15 12.87
CA GLY A 8 -1.19 5.64 12.67
C GLY A 8 -2.32 4.63 12.87
N ASN A 9 -2.04 3.32 12.96
CA ASN A 9 -3.08 2.27 12.86
C ASN A 9 -3.50 1.63 14.20
N ARG A 10 -2.75 1.84 15.30
CA ARG A 10 -3.00 1.10 16.55
C ARG A 10 -4.17 1.62 17.38
N ASN A 11 -4.44 2.92 17.35
CA ASN A 11 -5.42 3.52 18.26
C ASN A 11 -6.87 3.29 17.80
N GLU A 12 -7.10 3.18 16.49
CA GLU A 12 -8.43 3.02 15.91
C GLU A 12 -8.91 1.56 15.94
N SER A 13 -8.02 0.60 15.63
CA SER A 13 -8.32 -0.84 15.78
C SER A 13 -8.69 -1.23 17.20
N SER A 14 -7.97 -0.69 18.20
CA SER A 14 -8.25 -0.98 19.62
C SER A 14 -9.64 -0.52 20.08
N SER A 15 -10.19 0.52 19.44
CA SER A 15 -11.51 1.06 19.78
C SER A 15 -12.65 0.18 19.26
N ILE A 16 -12.51 -0.38 18.04
CA ILE A 16 -13.49 -1.34 17.50
C ILE A 16 -13.39 -2.67 18.22
N GLU A 17 -12.18 -3.17 18.49
CA GLU A 17 -11.94 -4.43 19.21
C GLU A 17 -12.65 -4.41 20.57
N ARG A 18 -12.51 -3.31 21.33
CA ARG A 18 -13.21 -3.14 22.61
C ARG A 18 -14.72 -3.01 22.49
N LEU A 19 -15.23 -2.38 21.44
CA LEU A 19 -16.69 -2.30 21.21
C LEU A 19 -17.27 -3.67 20.79
N CYS A 20 -16.52 -4.47 20.05
CA CYS A 20 -16.90 -5.85 19.71
C CYS A 20 -16.90 -6.78 20.94
N ASP A 21 -15.92 -6.64 21.84
CA ASP A 21 -15.85 -7.43 23.09
C ASP A 21 -17.00 -7.10 24.06
N ILE A 22 -17.42 -5.83 24.14
CA ILE A 22 -18.55 -5.40 24.98
C ILE A 22 -19.89 -5.97 24.45
N ALA A 23 -20.04 -6.13 23.14
CA ALA A 23 -21.24 -6.74 22.56
C ALA A 23 -21.30 -8.27 22.74
N ALA A 24 -20.16 -8.92 22.98
CA ALA A 24 -20.05 -10.37 23.10
C ALA A 24 -20.14 -10.91 24.55
N THR A 25 -20.06 -10.04 25.57
CA THR A 25 -19.94 -10.45 26.98
C THR A 25 -21.09 -9.96 27.88
N ASP A 26 -22.30 -10.53 27.73
CA ASP A 26 -23.20 -10.69 28.89
C ASP A 26 -24.24 -11.82 28.68
N PRO A 27 -24.02 -13.03 29.25
CA PRO A 27 -25.05 -14.06 29.29
C PRO A 27 -25.87 -14.12 30.59
N THR A 28 -25.60 -13.35 31.66
CA THR A 28 -26.20 -13.68 32.98
C THR A 28 -26.21 -12.55 34.04
N VAL A 29 -27.01 -11.48 33.92
CA VAL A 29 -27.59 -10.78 35.11
C VAL A 29 -28.96 -10.18 34.77
N GLY A 30 -29.96 -10.42 35.63
CA GLY A 30 -31.37 -10.14 35.41
C GLY A 30 -31.81 -8.67 35.40
N TYR A 31 -32.97 -8.44 34.77
CA TYR A 31 -33.84 -7.26 34.84
C TYR A 31 -33.14 -5.89 34.86
N SER A 32 -32.70 -5.44 33.69
CA SER A 32 -32.67 -4.01 33.34
C SER A 32 -33.24 -3.87 31.92
N PRO A 33 -34.08 -2.86 31.61
CA PRO A 33 -34.54 -2.64 30.25
C PRO A 33 -33.35 -2.58 29.31
N ARG A 34 -33.27 -3.55 28.39
CA ARG A 34 -32.21 -3.68 27.39
C ARG A 34 -31.94 -2.30 26.78
N PRO A 35 -30.69 -1.78 26.76
CA PRO A 35 -30.37 -0.72 25.83
C PRO A 35 -30.60 -1.32 24.44
N ASN A 36 -31.41 -0.66 23.62
CA ASN A 36 -31.72 -1.17 22.31
C ASN A 36 -30.40 -1.35 21.54
N PRO A 37 -30.18 -2.46 20.80
CA PRO A 37 -28.97 -2.67 19.98
C PRO A 37 -28.83 -1.65 18.81
N ILE A 38 -29.60 -0.57 18.85
CA ILE A 38 -29.58 0.59 17.98
C ILE A 38 -28.68 1.68 18.60
N ASP A 39 -28.65 1.81 19.94
CA ASP A 39 -27.90 2.87 20.63
C ASP A 39 -26.37 2.66 20.60
N ASP A 40 -25.91 1.41 20.58
CA ASP A 40 -24.49 1.05 20.48
C ASP A 40 -23.93 0.98 19.04
N ARG A 41 -24.80 1.09 18.01
CA ARG A 41 -24.32 1.14 16.62
C ARG A 41 -23.67 2.46 16.27
N GLY A 42 -24.05 3.55 16.92
CA GLY A 42 -23.49 4.88 16.68
C GLY A 42 -21.96 4.93 16.87
N PRO A 43 -21.44 4.52 18.05
CA PRO A 43 -20.00 4.42 18.31
C PRO A 43 -19.27 3.49 17.34
N MET A 44 -19.82 2.30 17.07
CA MET A 44 -19.23 1.32 16.14
C MET A 44 -19.16 1.85 14.70
N ILE A 45 -20.23 2.48 14.20
CA ILE A 45 -20.26 3.08 12.85
C ILE A 45 -19.26 4.22 12.74
N ARG A 46 -19.11 5.05 13.79
CA ARG A 46 -18.09 6.10 13.81
C ARG A 46 -16.69 5.53 13.78
N ALA A 47 -16.40 4.52 14.61
CA ALA A 47 -15.09 3.86 14.65
C ALA A 47 -14.74 3.20 13.30
N ALA A 48 -15.71 2.49 12.70
CA ALA A 48 -15.54 1.90 11.36
C ALA A 48 -15.30 2.96 10.28
N ARG A 49 -16.02 4.09 10.31
CA ARG A 49 -15.81 5.20 9.35
C ARG A 49 -14.44 5.86 9.49
N THR A 50 -13.97 6.02 10.73
CA THR A 50 -12.63 6.55 11.00
C THR A 50 -11.57 5.59 10.46
N LEU A 51 -11.70 4.30 10.74
CA LEU A 51 -10.80 3.27 10.22
C LEU A 51 -10.78 3.27 8.70
N LEU A 52 -11.95 3.26 8.04
CA LEU A 52 -12.04 3.31 6.58
C LEU A 52 -11.36 4.56 6.03
N SER A 53 -11.59 5.74 6.63
CA SER A 53 -10.92 6.98 6.21
C SER A 53 -9.40 6.91 6.37
N SER A 54 -8.92 6.29 7.46
CA SER A 54 -7.50 6.09 7.73
C SER A 54 -6.87 5.14 6.72
N VAL A 55 -7.51 4.00 6.46
CA VAL A 55 -7.09 3.00 5.46
C VAL A 55 -7.07 3.61 4.06
N THR A 56 -8.11 4.35 3.65
CA THR A 56 -8.13 5.04 2.34
C THR A 56 -6.95 6.00 2.19
N ARG A 57 -6.61 6.77 3.24
CA ARG A 57 -5.45 7.68 3.21
C ARG A 57 -4.13 6.92 3.04
N VAL A 58 -3.97 5.79 3.72
CA VAL A 58 -2.77 4.96 3.61
C VAL A 58 -2.65 4.35 2.21
N LEU A 59 -3.75 3.84 1.64
CA LEU A 59 -3.78 3.29 0.29
C LEU A 59 -3.44 4.35 -0.76
N LEU A 60 -4.00 5.56 -0.63
CA LEU A 60 -3.66 6.69 -1.50
C LEU A 60 -2.19 7.10 -1.38
N LEU A 61 -1.64 7.13 -0.16
CA LEU A 61 -0.23 7.43 0.05
C LEU A 61 0.68 6.34 -0.54
N ALA A 62 0.31 5.07 -0.42
CA ALA A 62 1.03 3.97 -1.03
C ALA A 62 1.07 4.13 -2.56
N ASP A 63 -0.07 4.43 -3.19
CA ASP A 63 -0.17 4.65 -4.63
C ASP A 63 0.70 5.85 -5.08
N ILE A 64 0.62 6.99 -4.38
CA ILE A 64 1.44 8.16 -4.65
C ILE A 64 2.95 7.83 -4.53
N VAL A 65 3.35 7.04 -3.54
CA VAL A 65 4.75 6.64 -3.37
C VAL A 65 5.20 5.76 -4.53
N VAL A 66 4.40 4.78 -4.94
CA VAL A 66 4.71 3.89 -6.07
C VAL A 66 4.88 4.70 -7.36
N VAL A 67 3.96 5.61 -7.67
CA VAL A 67 4.04 6.49 -8.84
C VAL A 67 5.29 7.36 -8.81
N LYS A 68 5.65 7.92 -7.64
CA LYS A 68 6.89 8.71 -7.50
C LYS A 68 8.14 7.88 -7.73
N GLN A 69 8.20 6.65 -7.22
CA GLN A 69 9.34 5.76 -7.47
C GLN A 69 9.45 5.42 -8.96
N LEU A 70 8.32 5.17 -9.63
CA LEU A 70 8.29 4.91 -11.07
C LEU A 70 8.77 6.11 -11.89
N LEU A 71 8.31 7.33 -11.57
CA LEU A 71 8.75 8.55 -12.23
C LEU A 71 10.25 8.81 -12.03
N LEU A 72 10.77 8.61 -10.81
CA LEU A 72 12.20 8.75 -10.52
C LEU A 72 13.04 7.74 -11.30
N ALA A 73 12.62 6.47 -11.35
CA ALA A 73 13.30 5.44 -12.13
C ALA A 73 13.30 5.78 -13.63
N LYS A 74 12.15 6.22 -14.17
CA LYS A 74 12.04 6.71 -15.56
C LYS A 74 12.99 7.88 -15.84
N ASP A 75 13.09 8.85 -14.94
CA ASP A 75 13.95 10.02 -15.11
C ASP A 75 15.44 9.68 -15.03
N ARG A 76 15.83 8.67 -14.26
CA ARG A 76 17.21 8.15 -14.28
C ARG A 76 17.55 7.53 -15.62
N VAL A 77 16.68 6.66 -16.14
CA VAL A 77 16.84 6.04 -17.47
C VAL A 77 16.93 7.11 -18.57
N ALA A 78 16.07 8.14 -18.54
CA ALA A 78 16.11 9.22 -19.52
C ALA A 78 17.44 9.99 -19.50
N ARG A 79 17.99 10.28 -18.30
CA ARG A 79 19.28 10.96 -18.17
C ARG A 79 20.45 10.09 -18.63
N THR A 80 20.46 8.80 -18.31
CA THR A 80 21.55 7.90 -18.72
C THR A 80 21.51 7.61 -20.22
N LEU A 81 20.32 7.59 -20.82
CA LEU A 81 20.14 7.51 -22.28
C LEU A 81 20.65 8.77 -22.98
N GLY A 82 20.30 9.97 -22.50
CA GLY A 82 20.81 11.22 -23.07
C GLY A 82 22.33 11.34 -22.97
N ARG A 83 22.92 10.81 -21.88
CA ARG A 83 24.38 10.70 -21.77
C ARG A 83 24.95 9.74 -22.81
N LEU A 84 24.33 8.57 -23.01
CA LEU A 84 24.75 7.58 -24.01
C LEU A 84 24.73 8.13 -25.44
N GLU A 85 23.73 8.95 -25.78
CA GLU A 85 23.60 9.60 -27.10
C GLU A 85 24.71 10.63 -27.35
N SER A 86 25.21 11.27 -26.29
CA SER A 86 26.25 12.31 -26.39
C SER A 86 27.70 11.78 -26.52
N VAL A 87 27.93 10.47 -26.36
CA VAL A 87 29.28 9.92 -26.29
C VAL A 87 29.90 9.72 -27.68
N ALA A 88 31.09 10.27 -27.90
CA ALA A 88 31.84 10.13 -29.16
C ALA A 88 32.96 9.08 -29.12
N ASN A 89 33.24 8.47 -27.96
CA ASN A 89 34.32 7.49 -27.75
C ASN A 89 33.77 6.11 -27.35
N PHE A 90 34.26 5.04 -27.98
CA PHE A 90 33.76 3.68 -27.76
C PHE A 90 33.94 3.19 -26.31
N THR A 91 35.07 3.48 -25.67
CA THR A 91 35.31 3.08 -24.27
C THR A 91 34.37 3.80 -23.31
N GLU A 92 34.07 5.07 -23.57
CA GLU A 92 33.08 5.80 -22.78
C GLU A 92 31.66 5.34 -23.07
N PHE A 93 31.36 4.95 -24.32
CA PHE A 93 30.08 4.39 -24.69
C PHE A 93 29.81 3.09 -23.92
N VAL A 94 30.77 2.18 -23.85
CA VAL A 94 30.63 0.93 -23.07
C VAL A 94 30.39 1.21 -21.58
N LYS A 95 31.08 2.20 -21.01
CA LYS A 95 30.85 2.62 -19.61
C LYS A 95 29.47 3.24 -19.42
N ALA A 96 29.04 4.13 -20.31
CA ALA A 96 27.73 4.76 -20.27
C ALA A 96 26.61 3.73 -20.46
N PHE A 97 26.81 2.76 -21.36
CA PHE A 97 25.88 1.67 -21.66
C PHE A 97 25.70 0.73 -20.48
N SER A 98 26.78 0.39 -19.77
CA SER A 98 26.69 -0.42 -18.55
C SER A 98 25.84 0.24 -17.48
N VAL A 99 25.99 1.56 -17.28
CA VAL A 99 25.18 2.33 -16.33
C VAL A 99 23.72 2.44 -16.80
N PHE A 100 23.49 2.74 -18.08
CA PHE A 100 22.15 2.76 -18.66
C PHE A 100 21.44 1.40 -18.51
N GLY A 101 22.13 0.30 -18.79
CA GLY A 101 21.60 -1.06 -18.63
C GLY A 101 21.22 -1.38 -17.19
N ALA A 102 22.04 -0.96 -16.20
CA ALA A 102 21.72 -1.14 -14.78
C ALA A 102 20.44 -0.39 -14.37
N GLU A 103 20.29 0.87 -14.79
CA GLU A 103 19.09 1.68 -14.51
C GLU A 103 17.84 1.11 -15.18
N MET A 104 17.97 0.52 -16.38
CA MET A 104 16.85 -0.17 -17.04
C MET A 104 16.42 -1.44 -16.32
N VAL A 105 17.37 -2.20 -15.75
CA VAL A 105 17.06 -3.39 -14.94
C VAL A 105 16.39 -3.00 -13.63
N GLU A 106 16.81 -1.89 -12.99
CA GLU A 106 16.15 -1.33 -11.81
C GLU A 106 14.70 -0.91 -12.14
N LEU A 107 14.49 -0.21 -13.27
CA LEU A 107 13.15 0.15 -13.74
C LEU A 107 12.28 -1.09 -13.99
N ALA A 108 12.82 -2.11 -14.65
CA ALA A 108 12.11 -3.37 -14.89
C ALA A 108 11.65 -4.02 -13.58
N HIS A 109 12.51 -4.10 -12.56
CA HIS A 109 12.12 -4.65 -11.26
C HIS A 109 11.01 -3.83 -10.58
N VAL A 110 11.09 -2.50 -10.63
CA VAL A 110 10.04 -1.62 -10.07
C VAL A 110 8.70 -1.82 -10.78
N THR A 111 8.72 -2.09 -12.10
CA THR A 111 7.50 -2.34 -12.90
C THR A 111 6.99 -3.78 -12.83
N ASP A 112 7.86 -4.77 -12.67
CA ASP A 112 7.54 -6.19 -12.81
C ASP A 112 7.04 -6.81 -11.49
N SER A 113 7.58 -6.37 -10.35
CA SER A 113 7.34 -7.07 -9.07
C SER A 113 6.04 -6.74 -8.34
N SER A 114 5.26 -5.73 -8.75
CA SER A 114 4.05 -5.32 -8.00
C SER A 114 2.75 -5.37 -8.81
N ALA A 115 2.74 -5.01 -10.10
CA ALA A 115 1.50 -4.94 -10.87
C ALA A 115 1.11 -6.26 -11.57
N TRP A 116 2.07 -7.04 -12.06
CA TRP A 116 1.80 -8.27 -12.82
C TRP A 116 1.60 -9.50 -11.94
N ASN A 117 2.32 -9.59 -10.81
CA ASN A 117 2.20 -10.73 -9.91
C ASN A 117 0.84 -10.73 -9.18
N GLU A 118 0.38 -9.56 -8.72
CA GLU A 118 -0.99 -9.44 -8.18
C GLU A 118 -2.03 -9.77 -9.25
N LEU A 119 -1.92 -9.21 -10.45
CA LEU A 119 -2.88 -9.47 -11.55
C LEU A 119 -2.93 -10.95 -11.96
N ALA A 120 -1.79 -11.64 -11.94
CA ALA A 120 -1.70 -13.08 -12.21
C ALA A 120 -2.39 -13.90 -11.11
N GLU A 121 -2.22 -13.50 -9.85
CA GLU A 121 -2.80 -14.17 -8.67
C GLU A 121 -4.33 -13.97 -8.60
N TRP A 122 -4.84 -12.77 -8.92
CA TRP A 122 -6.28 -12.49 -9.04
C TRP A 122 -6.93 -13.25 -10.20
N LYS A 123 -6.22 -13.47 -11.31
CA LYS A 123 -6.75 -14.27 -12.41
C LYS A 123 -6.86 -15.75 -12.06
N GLN A 124 -5.88 -16.31 -11.35
CA GLN A 124 -5.92 -17.72 -10.94
C GLN A 124 -7.06 -18.00 -9.96
N THR A 125 -7.29 -17.11 -9.00
CA THR A 125 -8.38 -17.25 -8.02
C THR A 125 -9.77 -17.11 -8.65
N ALA A 126 -9.94 -16.26 -9.67
CA ALA A 126 -11.22 -16.09 -10.38
C ALA A 126 -11.59 -17.26 -11.31
N THR A 127 -10.64 -18.11 -11.71
CA THR A 127 -10.90 -19.29 -12.56
C THR A 127 -11.10 -20.60 -11.79
N TYR A 128 -10.78 -20.63 -10.50
CA TYR A 128 -10.85 -21.84 -9.66
C TYR A 128 -11.78 -21.70 -8.44
N GLY A 129 -12.61 -20.66 -8.38
CA GLY A 129 -13.72 -20.50 -7.42
C GLY A 129 -15.04 -20.41 -8.15
#